data_AF-A0AAD9HG58-F1
#
_entry.id   AF-A0AAD9HG58-F1
#
_cell.length_a   1.000
_cell.length_b   1.000
_cell.length_c   1.000
_cell.angle_alpha   90.00
_cell.angle_beta   90.00
_cell.angle_gamma   90.00
#
_symmetry.space_group_name_H-M   'P 1'
#
loop_
_entity.id
_entity.type
_entity.pdbx_description
1 polymer ?
#
loop_
_entity_poly.entity_id
_entity_poly.type
_entity_poly.pdbx_seq_one_letter_code
_entity_poly.pdbx_strand_id
1 'polypeptide(L)'
;MLFKALAILSMAAAAFASRGHPPVPPILPSRDPALCIQRLATYPNRTRTRIDILGGHCLKARTYKGTYGPHTGSFFFETCCKDRDNNFAEPTFIMVDQCMVFDPANGELSWNNSNQKKIRDHCSMCELEQVDRPEQGKPAGPYLTCTCVKDDKQSVNAKIFLGTDANAAKEPKDTFWVNEKGRLVCKK
;
A
#
# COMPACT_ATOMS: atom_id res chain seq x y z
N MET A 1 1.69 1.36 -75.63
CA MET A 1 0.91 1.71 -74.43
C MET A 1 0.30 0.44 -73.86
N LEU A 2 0.70 0.02 -72.66
CA LEU A 2 -0.20 -0.21 -71.52
C LEU A 2 0.61 -0.78 -70.35
N PHE A 3 0.78 0.06 -69.34
CA PHE A 3 1.08 -0.31 -67.98
C PHE A 3 0.08 -1.37 -67.49
N LYS A 4 0.54 -2.40 -66.76
CA LYS A 4 -0.10 -2.84 -65.50
C LYS A 4 0.94 -3.53 -64.61
N ALA A 5 1.52 -2.74 -63.70
CA ALA A 5 2.15 -3.26 -62.50
C ALA A 5 1.05 -3.85 -61.60
N LEU A 6 1.15 -5.16 -61.31
CA LEU A 6 0.31 -5.81 -60.32
C LEU A 6 1.11 -5.92 -59.02
N ALA A 7 1.15 -4.84 -58.25
CA ALA A 7 1.59 -4.86 -56.86
C ALA A 7 0.32 -4.84 -56.00
N ILE A 8 -0.18 -6.03 -55.64
CA ILE A 8 -1.32 -6.17 -54.72
C ILE A 8 -0.78 -6.16 -53.30
N LEU A 9 -1.13 -5.05 -52.63
CA LEU A 9 -1.21 -4.78 -51.20
C LEU A 9 -0.66 -5.82 -50.22
N SER A 10 0.41 -5.40 -49.56
CA SER A 10 0.62 -5.60 -48.14
C SER A 10 -0.62 -5.21 -47.32
N MET A 11 -1.06 -6.08 -46.41
CA MET A 11 -1.65 -5.77 -45.08
C MET A 11 -2.37 -7.01 -44.54
N ALA A 12 -1.79 -7.68 -43.54
CA ALA A 12 -2.53 -8.33 -42.45
C ALA A 12 -1.56 -9.02 -41.49
N ALA A 13 -1.05 -8.28 -40.51
CA ALA A 13 -0.70 -8.80 -39.18
C ALA A 13 -0.23 -7.66 -38.26
N ALA A 14 -1.08 -6.66 -38.03
CA ALA A 14 -0.85 -5.68 -36.97
C ALA A 14 -2.18 -5.33 -36.30
N ALA A 15 -2.85 -6.33 -35.74
CA ALA A 15 -4.08 -6.14 -34.98
C ALA A 15 -4.15 -7.06 -33.76
N PHE A 16 -3.04 -7.21 -33.03
CA PHE A 16 -3.02 -7.88 -31.72
C PHE A 16 -2.10 -7.18 -30.72
N ALA A 17 -2.05 -5.84 -30.70
CA ALA A 17 -1.20 -5.11 -29.75
C ALA A 17 -1.89 -3.97 -28.98
N SER A 18 -3.23 -3.85 -29.02
CA SER A 18 -3.91 -2.76 -28.29
C SER A 18 -5.20 -3.13 -27.57
N ARG A 19 -5.58 -4.42 -27.49
CA ARG A 19 -6.63 -4.82 -26.55
C ARG A 19 -6.01 -4.91 -25.17
N GLY A 20 -5.99 -3.77 -24.48
CA GLY A 20 -5.80 -3.74 -23.04
C GLY A 20 -6.70 -4.79 -22.38
N HIS A 21 -6.22 -5.38 -21.29
CA HIS A 21 -6.96 -6.39 -20.53
C HIS A 21 -8.42 -5.93 -20.34
N PRO A 22 -9.42 -6.82 -20.57
CA PRO A 22 -10.81 -6.45 -20.34
C PRO A 22 -10.96 -5.89 -18.91
N PRO A 23 -11.82 -4.87 -18.72
CA PRO A 23 -11.98 -4.23 -17.42
C PRO A 23 -12.35 -5.29 -16.40
N VAL A 24 -11.54 -5.39 -15.35
CA VAL A 24 -11.78 -6.36 -14.28
C VAL A 24 -13.05 -5.91 -13.55
N PRO A 25 -14.09 -6.76 -13.42
CA PRO A 25 -15.33 -6.37 -12.78
C PRO A 25 -15.10 -5.96 -11.32
N PRO A 26 -15.88 -5.00 -10.80
CA PRO A 26 -15.77 -4.60 -9.41
C PRO A 26 -16.15 -5.75 -8.46
N ILE A 27 -15.43 -5.87 -7.36
CA ILE A 27 -15.76 -6.81 -6.28
C ILE A 27 -16.89 -6.20 -5.45
N LEU A 28 -18.02 -6.93 -5.39
CA LEU A 28 -19.12 -6.58 -4.49
C LEU A 28 -18.74 -6.89 -3.03
N PRO A 29 -19.24 -6.11 -2.05
CA PRO A 29 -19.00 -6.40 -0.64
C PRO A 29 -19.41 -7.83 -0.25
N SER A 30 -18.51 -8.56 0.39
CA SER A 30 -18.73 -9.93 0.87
C SER A 30 -17.96 -10.18 2.17
N ARG A 31 -18.50 -11.01 3.07
CA ARG A 31 -17.76 -11.46 4.27
C ARG A 31 -16.57 -12.35 3.96
N ASP A 32 -16.56 -12.98 2.78
CA ASP A 32 -15.44 -13.79 2.31
C ASP A 32 -14.33 -12.90 1.71
N PRO A 33 -13.11 -12.86 2.28
CA PRO A 33 -12.03 -12.04 1.77
C PRO A 33 -11.38 -12.60 0.49
N ALA A 34 -11.74 -13.81 0.03
CA ALA A 34 -11.03 -14.51 -1.04
C ALA A 34 -10.88 -13.69 -2.32
N LEU A 35 -11.96 -13.04 -2.79
CA LEU A 35 -11.92 -12.22 -4.00
C LEU A 35 -11.01 -10.99 -3.84
N CYS A 36 -11.06 -10.33 -2.68
CA CYS A 36 -10.19 -9.19 -2.40
C CYS A 36 -8.72 -9.63 -2.35
N ILE A 37 -8.41 -10.74 -1.67
CA ILE A 37 -7.05 -11.29 -1.58
C ILE A 37 -6.54 -11.73 -2.95
N GLN A 38 -7.40 -12.34 -3.78
CA GLN A 38 -7.06 -12.69 -5.16
C GLN A 38 -6.73 -11.45 -5.99
N ARG A 39 -7.50 -10.37 -5.82
CA ARG A 39 -7.21 -9.07 -6.47
C ARG A 39 -5.89 -8.47 -5.98
N LEU A 40 -5.57 -8.59 -4.70
CA LEU A 40 -4.26 -8.19 -4.19
C LEU A 40 -3.11 -8.94 -4.87
N ALA A 41 -3.32 -10.21 -5.23
CA ALA A 41 -2.31 -11.03 -5.91
C ALA A 41 -2.07 -10.66 -7.39
N THR A 42 -2.97 -9.89 -8.02
CA THR A 42 -2.78 -9.43 -9.41
C THR A 42 -1.85 -8.22 -9.51
N TYR A 43 -1.60 -7.52 -8.40
CA TYR A 43 -0.54 -6.51 -8.32
C TYR A 43 0.83 -7.18 -8.28
N PRO A 44 1.88 -6.54 -8.84
CA PRO A 44 3.20 -7.15 -9.00
C PRO A 44 3.62 -7.89 -7.73
N ASN A 45 3.61 -9.23 -7.84
CA ASN A 45 3.87 -10.12 -6.72
C ASN A 45 5.37 -10.12 -6.46
N ARG A 46 5.83 -9.13 -5.69
CA ARG A 46 7.18 -9.14 -5.11
C ARG A 46 7.17 -10.07 -3.91
N THR A 47 8.27 -10.79 -3.72
CA THR A 47 8.54 -11.85 -2.72
C THR A 47 8.33 -11.47 -1.23
N ARG A 48 7.83 -10.27 -0.93
CA ARG A 48 7.65 -9.77 0.44
C ARG A 48 6.40 -10.36 1.09
N THR A 49 6.55 -10.73 2.36
CA THR A 49 5.48 -11.27 3.21
C THR A 49 4.32 -10.28 3.34
N ARG A 50 3.09 -10.81 3.28
CA ARG A 50 1.86 -10.08 3.54
C ARG A 50 1.46 -10.31 5.00
N ILE A 51 1.16 -9.23 5.74
CA ILE A 51 0.89 -9.27 7.18
C ILE A 51 -0.47 -8.61 7.46
N ASP A 52 -1.20 -9.12 8.43
CA ASP A 52 -2.47 -8.52 8.85
C ASP A 52 -2.19 -7.34 9.80
N ILE A 53 -2.91 -6.23 9.61
CA ILE A 53 -2.72 -4.98 10.36
C ILE A 53 -4.05 -4.53 10.98
N LEU A 54 -3.99 -3.53 11.87
CA LEU A 54 -5.14 -2.98 12.58
C LEU A 54 -5.97 -4.08 13.28
N GLY A 55 -5.30 -4.91 14.09
CA GLY A 55 -5.96 -5.99 14.82
C GLY A 55 -6.63 -7.06 13.95
N GLY A 56 -6.22 -7.21 12.68
CA GLY A 56 -6.86 -8.12 11.71
C GLY A 56 -8.11 -7.55 11.05
N HIS A 57 -8.39 -6.25 11.22
CA HIS A 57 -9.39 -5.53 10.43
C HIS A 57 -8.97 -5.46 8.96
N CYS A 58 -7.67 -5.30 8.71
CA CYS A 58 -7.07 -5.27 7.40
C CYS A 58 -6.15 -6.47 7.20
N LEU A 59 -6.45 -7.27 6.18
CA LEU A 59 -5.76 -8.51 5.87
C LEU A 59 -4.70 -8.31 4.81
N LYS A 60 -3.65 -9.12 4.90
CA LYS A 60 -2.67 -9.32 3.84
C LYS A 60 -2.03 -8.02 3.33
N ALA A 61 -1.79 -7.08 4.25
CA ALA A 61 -1.18 -5.81 3.95
C ALA A 61 0.25 -5.99 3.44
N ARG A 62 0.69 -5.08 2.57
CA ARG A 62 2.06 -4.99 2.09
C ARG A 62 2.43 -3.54 1.84
N THR A 63 3.73 -3.23 1.97
CA THR A 63 4.30 -1.97 1.49
C THR A 63 5.36 -2.22 0.43
N TYR A 64 5.45 -1.32 -0.53
CA TYR A 64 6.50 -1.30 -1.56
C TYR A 64 6.80 0.13 -1.99
N LYS A 65 8.03 0.32 -2.44
CA LYS A 65 8.48 1.54 -3.12
C LYS A 65 8.24 1.37 -4.62
N GLY A 66 7.54 2.31 -5.25
CA GLY A 66 7.27 2.21 -6.68
C GLY A 66 6.50 3.40 -7.25
N THR A 67 6.03 3.21 -8.47
CA THR A 67 5.09 4.12 -9.14
C THR A 67 3.79 3.37 -9.34
N TYR A 68 2.69 3.88 -8.79
CA TYR A 68 1.35 3.31 -8.99
C TYR A 68 0.34 4.43 -9.23
N GLY A 69 -0.35 4.38 -10.37
CA GLY A 69 -1.17 5.51 -10.84
C GLY A 69 -0.36 6.81 -10.98
N PRO A 70 -0.90 7.99 -10.61
CA PRO A 70 -0.21 9.28 -10.76
C PRO A 70 0.92 9.52 -9.74
N HIS A 71 1.27 8.53 -8.91
CA HIS A 71 2.16 8.71 -7.76
C HIS A 71 3.50 8.00 -8.00
N THR A 72 4.55 8.77 -8.27
CA THR A 72 5.93 8.30 -8.51
C THR A 72 6.78 8.33 -7.25
N GLY A 73 7.70 7.37 -7.11
CA GLY A 73 8.77 7.37 -6.08
C GLY A 73 8.30 7.26 -4.62
N SER A 74 7.02 7.00 -4.40
CA SER A 74 6.39 7.00 -3.08
C SER A 74 6.26 5.58 -2.54
N PHE A 75 6.12 5.45 -1.23
CA PHE A 75 5.74 4.18 -0.60
C PHE A 75 4.22 4.07 -0.57
N PHE A 76 3.70 2.89 -0.88
CA PHE A 76 2.25 2.63 -0.83
C PHE A 76 1.97 1.43 0.05
N PHE A 77 0.92 1.54 0.85
CA PHE A 77 0.25 0.39 1.44
C PHE A 77 -0.85 -0.12 0.52
N GLU A 78 -0.94 -1.43 0.42
CA GLU A 78 -2.10 -2.13 -0.15
C GLU A 78 -2.59 -3.18 0.84
N THR A 79 -3.90 -3.34 1.00
CA THR A 79 -4.51 -4.32 1.92
C THR A 79 -6.00 -4.54 1.60
N CYS A 80 -6.62 -5.55 2.20
CA CYS A 80 -8.05 -5.80 2.17
C CYS A 80 -8.63 -5.50 3.54
N CYS A 81 -9.43 -4.45 3.69
CA CYS A 81 -10.04 -4.10 4.97
C CYS A 81 -11.53 -4.41 4.99
N LYS A 82 -12.03 -4.77 6.17
CA LYS A 82 -13.46 -4.87 6.43
C LYS A 82 -14.10 -3.48 6.37
N ASP A 83 -15.33 -3.39 5.90
CA ASP A 83 -16.18 -2.22 6.08
C ASP A 83 -16.90 -2.27 7.44
N ARG A 84 -17.75 -1.28 7.72
CA ARG A 84 -18.52 -1.23 8.99
C ARG A 84 -19.41 -2.46 9.22
N ASP A 85 -19.79 -3.15 8.14
CA ASP A 85 -20.68 -4.30 8.12
C ASP A 85 -19.89 -5.63 8.10
N ASN A 86 -18.57 -5.57 8.33
CA ASN A 86 -17.62 -6.68 8.30
C ASN A 86 -17.45 -7.35 6.92
N ASN A 87 -17.69 -6.62 5.84
CA ASN A 87 -17.49 -7.11 4.47
C ASN A 87 -16.19 -6.59 3.87
N PHE A 88 -15.58 -7.39 3.01
CA PHE A 88 -14.47 -7.02 2.13
C PHE A 88 -15.01 -6.68 0.73
N ALA A 89 -14.41 -5.68 0.09
CA ALA A 89 -14.73 -5.30 -1.29
C ALA A 89 -13.42 -5.21 -2.10
N GLU A 90 -13.23 -4.13 -2.87
CA GLU A 90 -11.96 -3.88 -3.55
C GLU A 90 -10.81 -3.63 -2.55
N PRO A 91 -9.57 -4.03 -2.89
CA PRO A 91 -8.40 -3.66 -2.10
C PRO A 91 -8.29 -2.14 -1.95
N THR A 92 -7.76 -1.74 -0.80
CA THR A 92 -7.53 -0.33 -0.49
C THR A 92 -6.06 0.01 -0.52
N PHE A 93 -5.77 1.25 -0.90
CA PHE A 93 -4.43 1.77 -1.12
C PHE A 93 -4.28 3.13 -0.48
N ILE A 94 -3.12 3.39 0.13
CA ILE A 94 -2.78 4.71 0.63
C ILE A 94 -1.28 4.95 0.52
N MET A 95 -0.90 6.20 0.27
CA MET A 95 0.49 6.60 0.32
C MET A 95 0.95 6.70 1.77
N VAL A 96 2.08 6.07 2.10
CA VAL A 96 2.64 6.13 3.46
C VAL A 96 2.90 7.59 3.87
N ASP A 97 3.38 8.42 2.94
CA ASP A 97 3.65 9.85 3.18
C ASP A 97 2.40 10.67 3.55
N GLN A 98 1.19 10.20 3.21
CA GLN A 98 -0.04 10.88 3.63
C GLN A 98 -0.34 10.68 5.11
N CYS A 99 0.30 9.71 5.73
CA CYS A 99 -0.12 9.14 7.00
C CYS A 99 0.98 9.09 8.03
N MET A 100 2.23 9.10 7.58
CA MET A 100 3.38 9.01 8.44
C MET A 100 4.47 9.97 7.98
N VAL A 101 5.26 10.43 8.94
CA VAL A 101 6.42 11.30 8.77
C VAL A 101 7.63 10.65 9.44
N PHE A 102 8.81 11.06 9.00
CA PHE A 102 10.07 10.68 9.64
C PHE A 102 10.69 11.92 10.27
N ASP A 103 11.06 11.85 11.55
CA ASP A 103 11.80 12.92 12.21
C ASP A 103 13.32 12.66 12.10
N PRO A 104 14.04 13.35 11.20
CA PRO A 104 15.46 13.06 10.97
C PRO A 104 16.36 13.49 12.13
N ALA A 105 15.89 14.34 13.04
CA ALA A 105 16.63 14.70 14.24
C ALA A 105 16.71 13.53 15.22
N ASN A 106 15.57 12.89 15.51
CA ASN A 106 15.46 11.80 16.47
C ASN A 106 15.57 10.40 15.85
N GLY A 107 15.40 10.29 14.53
CA GLY A 107 15.43 9.01 13.82
C GLY A 107 14.16 8.18 14.00
N GLU A 108 13.01 8.83 14.19
CA GLU A 108 11.74 8.16 14.53
C GLU A 108 10.66 8.32 13.46
N LEU A 109 9.84 7.29 13.29
CA LEU A 109 8.60 7.37 12.52
C LEU A 109 7.46 7.77 13.45
N SER A 110 6.63 8.69 12.98
CA SER A 110 5.41 9.08 13.67
C SER A 110 4.28 9.26 12.66
N TRP A 111 3.05 9.31 13.17
CA TRP A 111 1.90 9.59 12.33
C TRP A 111 1.89 11.05 11.87
N ASN A 112 1.44 11.27 10.64
CA ASN A 112 1.53 12.56 9.97
C ASN A 112 0.47 13.53 10.50
N ASN A 113 0.90 14.44 11.37
CA ASN A 113 0.16 15.63 11.79
C ASN A 113 0.64 16.92 11.08
N SER A 114 1.68 16.84 10.26
CA SER A 114 2.26 17.99 9.54
C SER A 114 2.92 17.54 8.23
N ASN A 115 2.53 18.14 7.10
CA ASN A 115 3.01 17.76 5.76
C ASN A 115 4.50 18.07 5.48
N GLN A 116 5.34 18.31 6.50
CA GLN A 116 6.66 18.91 6.38
C GLN A 116 7.85 17.94 6.47
N LYS A 117 7.64 16.64 6.75
CA LYS A 117 8.73 15.65 6.89
C LYS A 117 8.40 14.30 6.26
N LYS A 118 8.29 14.26 4.93
CA LYS A 118 7.82 13.06 4.22
C LYS A 118 8.84 11.94 4.30
N ILE A 119 8.36 10.72 4.51
CA ILE A 119 9.19 9.52 4.62
C ILE A 119 10.01 9.31 3.35
N ARG A 120 9.42 9.54 2.16
CA ARG A 120 10.13 9.37 0.88
C ARG A 120 11.42 10.18 0.74
N ASP A 121 11.56 11.28 1.48
CA ASP A 121 12.71 12.18 1.37
C ASP A 121 13.90 11.68 2.21
N HIS A 122 13.64 10.79 3.19
CA HIS A 122 14.66 10.30 4.13
C HIS A 122 14.83 8.78 4.13
N CYS A 123 13.84 8.03 3.66
CA CYS A 123 13.79 6.58 3.78
C CYS A 123 13.91 5.88 2.43
N SER A 124 14.76 4.84 2.38
CA SER A 124 15.08 4.11 1.15
C SER A 124 14.21 2.89 0.95
N MET A 125 13.83 2.22 2.04
CA MET A 125 13.06 0.98 2.05
C MET A 125 12.15 0.94 3.27
N CYS A 126 10.87 0.65 3.04
CA CYS A 126 9.90 0.35 4.10
C CYS A 126 9.33 -1.05 3.85
N GLU A 127 9.18 -1.83 4.91
CA GLU A 127 8.70 -3.20 4.91
C GLU A 127 7.77 -3.44 6.11
N LEU A 128 6.80 -4.34 5.92
CA LEU A 128 6.00 -4.81 7.03
C LEU A 128 6.73 -5.94 7.73
N GLU A 129 6.72 -5.90 9.05
CA GLU A 129 7.35 -6.87 9.93
C GLU A 129 6.34 -7.31 10.99
N GLN A 130 6.27 -8.62 11.22
CA GLN A 130 5.52 -9.18 12.35
C GLN A 130 6.51 -9.39 13.49
N VAL A 131 6.30 -8.70 14.60
CA VAL A 131 7.11 -8.82 15.81
C VAL A 131 6.37 -9.74 16.78
N ASP A 132 6.91 -10.94 17.02
CA ASP A 132 6.23 -11.98 17.81
C ASP A 132 6.30 -11.74 19.32
N ARG A 133 7.30 -10.97 19.79
CA ARG A 133 7.52 -10.69 21.22
C ARG A 133 7.71 -9.19 21.46
N PRO A 134 7.19 -8.62 22.55
CA PRO A 134 7.41 -7.22 22.87
C PRO A 134 8.91 -6.90 22.99
N GLU A 135 9.33 -5.74 22.48
CA GLU A 135 10.71 -5.27 22.52
C GLU A 135 10.77 -3.88 23.14
N GLN A 136 11.57 -3.70 24.20
CA GLN A 136 11.90 -2.37 24.76
C GLN A 136 10.68 -1.44 24.97
N GLY A 137 9.62 -1.95 25.61
CA GLY A 137 8.39 -1.18 25.88
C GLY A 137 7.44 -1.01 24.69
N LYS A 138 7.77 -1.61 23.52
CA LYS A 138 6.89 -1.66 22.36
C LYS A 138 6.11 -3.00 22.32
N PRO A 139 4.81 -2.98 21.95
CA PRO A 139 3.99 -4.20 21.93
C PRO A 139 4.44 -5.18 20.84
N ALA A 140 4.12 -6.47 21.00
CA ALA A 140 4.18 -7.42 19.90
C ALA A 140 3.10 -7.08 18.86
N GLY A 141 3.35 -7.41 17.59
CA GLY A 141 2.39 -7.26 16.50
C GLY A 141 3.01 -6.69 15.22
N PRO A 142 2.17 -6.15 14.33
CA PRO A 142 2.63 -5.67 13.02
C PRO A 142 3.26 -4.29 13.12
N TYR A 143 4.41 -4.13 12.48
CA TYR A 143 5.15 -2.87 12.36
C TYR A 143 5.40 -2.52 10.90
N LEU A 144 5.43 -1.22 10.60
CA LEU A 144 6.17 -0.71 9.45
C LEU A 144 7.58 -0.39 9.90
N THR A 145 8.56 -1.03 9.29
CA THR A 145 9.99 -0.79 9.51
C THR A 145 10.56 -0.11 8.28
N CYS A 146 11.19 1.04 8.45
CA CYS A 146 11.84 1.78 7.38
C CYS A 146 13.33 2.01 7.69
N THR A 147 14.19 1.81 6.68
CA THR A 147 15.58 2.26 6.73
C THR A 147 15.66 3.71 6.29
N CYS A 148 16.06 4.60 7.20
CA CYS A 148 16.02 6.05 7.03
C CYS A 148 17.36 6.70 7.41
N VAL A 149 17.62 7.88 6.88
CA VAL A 149 18.85 8.65 7.15
C VAL A 149 18.52 9.89 7.96
N LYS A 150 19.16 10.01 9.13
CA LYS A 150 19.09 11.16 10.04
C LYS A 150 19.84 12.37 9.49
N ASP A 151 19.66 13.53 10.14
CA ASP A 151 20.35 14.77 9.76
C ASP A 151 21.88 14.66 9.90
N ASP A 152 22.35 13.90 10.89
CA ASP A 152 23.76 13.55 11.13
C ASP A 152 24.32 12.51 10.14
N LYS A 153 23.53 12.13 9.11
CA LYS A 153 23.84 11.12 8.09
C LYS A 153 23.92 9.68 8.62
N GLN A 154 23.55 9.42 9.86
CA GLN A 154 23.45 8.07 10.38
C GLN A 154 22.21 7.37 9.79
N SER A 155 22.40 6.11 9.37
CA SER A 155 21.30 5.23 8.97
C SER A 155 20.67 4.58 10.20
N VAL A 156 19.34 4.58 10.27
CA VAL A 156 18.54 3.98 11.34
C VAL A 156 17.40 3.15 10.79
N ASN A 157 17.02 2.10 11.51
CA ASN A 157 15.80 1.34 11.24
C ASN A 157 14.69 1.85 12.16
N ALA A 158 13.92 2.82 11.65
CA ALA A 158 12.80 3.40 12.36
C ALA A 158 11.56 2.50 12.20
N LYS A 159 10.81 2.28 13.29
CA LYS A 159 9.63 1.41 13.30
C LYS A 159 8.42 2.10 13.91
N ILE A 160 7.23 1.87 13.34
CA ILE A 160 5.95 2.33 13.86
C ILE A 160 4.93 1.19 13.91
N PHE A 161 4.18 1.11 15.01
CA PHE A 161 3.22 0.03 15.26
C PHE A 161 1.92 0.22 14.48
N LEU A 162 1.37 -0.87 13.93
CA LEU A 162 0.15 -0.88 13.11
C LEU A 162 -0.98 -1.74 13.69
N GLY A 163 -0.82 -2.27 14.90
CA GLY A 163 -1.64 -3.40 15.40
C GLY A 163 -2.94 -3.04 16.10
N THR A 164 -3.23 -1.77 16.37
CA THR A 164 -4.51 -1.37 16.98
C THR A 164 -5.50 -0.92 15.93
N ASP A 165 -6.68 -1.55 15.88
CA ASP A 165 -7.83 -0.99 15.17
C ASP A 165 -8.29 0.27 15.91
N ALA A 166 -8.34 1.38 15.18
CA ALA A 166 -8.86 2.65 15.66
C ALA A 166 -10.27 2.54 16.27
N ASN A 167 -11.11 1.61 15.79
CA ASN A 167 -12.46 1.39 16.32
C ASN A 167 -12.48 0.77 17.73
N ALA A 168 -11.36 0.20 18.20
CA ALA A 168 -11.23 -0.36 19.55
C ALA A 168 -10.69 0.65 20.58
N ALA A 169 -10.21 1.83 20.13
CA ALA A 169 -9.65 2.85 21.01
C ALA A 169 -10.63 4.03 21.15
N LYS A 170 -10.86 4.49 22.39
CA LYS A 170 -11.81 5.59 22.67
C LYS A 170 -11.50 6.89 21.94
N GLU A 171 -10.26 7.15 21.52
CA GLU A 171 -9.92 8.13 20.49
C GLU A 171 -8.52 7.82 19.90
N PRO A 172 -8.40 7.32 18.66
CA PRO A 172 -7.13 7.35 17.96
C PRO A 172 -6.98 8.76 17.35
N LYS A 173 -6.02 9.51 17.91
CA LYS A 173 -5.44 10.68 17.25
C LYS A 173 -4.40 10.15 16.27
N ASP A 174 -4.52 10.59 15.01
CA ASP A 174 -3.52 10.42 13.96
C ASP A 174 -3.04 8.97 13.78
N THR A 175 -3.88 8.07 13.27
CA THR A 175 -3.44 6.72 12.87
C THR A 175 -4.06 6.35 11.52
N PHE A 176 -3.61 5.23 10.95
CA PHE A 176 -4.44 4.52 9.97
C PHE A 176 -5.79 4.19 10.60
N TRP A 177 -6.86 4.39 9.82
CA TRP A 177 -8.18 3.92 10.14
C TRP A 177 -8.90 3.48 8.87
N VAL A 178 -9.94 2.68 9.06
CA VAL A 178 -10.76 2.18 7.97
C VAL A 178 -12.08 2.93 7.99
N ASN A 179 -12.42 3.60 6.89
CA ASN A 179 -13.70 4.28 6.81
C ASN A 179 -14.87 3.29 6.64
N GLU A 180 -16.10 3.79 6.68
CA GLU A 180 -17.32 2.98 6.57
C GLU A 180 -17.41 2.09 5.32
N LYS A 181 -16.60 2.35 4.28
CA LYS A 181 -16.55 1.59 3.02
C LYS A 181 -15.36 0.65 2.93
N GLY A 182 -14.67 0.36 4.04
CA GLY A 182 -13.51 -0.52 4.03
C GLY A 182 -12.26 0.09 3.40
N ARG A 183 -12.17 1.43 3.30
CA ARG A 183 -11.00 2.09 2.73
C ARG A 183 -10.06 2.57 3.81
N LEU A 184 -8.77 2.26 3.65
CA LEU A 184 -7.70 2.76 4.48
C LEU A 184 -7.54 4.26 4.23
N VAL A 185 -7.63 5.02 5.31
CA VAL A 185 -7.56 6.48 5.34
C VAL A 185 -6.73 6.91 6.54
N CYS A 186 -6.28 8.16 6.51
CA CYS A 186 -5.50 8.75 7.60
C CYS A 186 -6.27 9.92 8.16
N LYS A 187 -6.46 9.90 9.47
CA LYS A 187 -7.07 11.00 10.20
C LYS A 187 -6.01 12.10 10.33
N LYS A 188 -6.41 13.34 10.04
CA LYS A 188 -5.59 14.55 10.21
C LYS A 188 -6.12 15.33 11.40
#